data_AF-A0A6N7WL32-F1
#
_entry.id   AF-A0A6N7WL32-F1
#
_cell.length_a   1.000
_cell.length_b   1.000
_cell.length_c   1.000
_cell.angle_alpha   90.00
_cell.angle_beta   90.00
_cell.angle_gamma   90.00
#
_symmetry.space_group_name_H-M   'P 1'
#
loop_
_entity.id
_entity.type
_entity.pdbx_description
1 polymer ?
#
loop_
_entity_poly.entity_id
_entity_poly.type
_entity_poly.pdbx_seq_one_letter_code
_entity_poly.pdbx_strand_id
1 'polypeptide(L)'
;MNYSFILSKILSVFEKCEVNSFPIDCTELINQYGYRVFTYQELKAKSPELYDICIACSDDAFRDMATKTVAYNTEASRRRVYFSLAHELGHIVLGHLAETPKTEVEANFFASNLLAPRMAIHYAHCKNEADVARIFEISCEAAQYAFDDYRRWRRYIVSRHNRMTSLDRAMYYHFYDDDYKKFVYCRKECRYCGKEFVNSEWRICEKCKRIAEIRGNMYDSNNADMQMLNKWIYNMNKKQGIL
;
A
#
# COMPACT_ATOMS: atom_id res chain seq x y z
N MET A 1 -1.53 15.86 -16.65
CA MET A 1 -2.04 14.59 -16.09
C MET A 1 -3.49 14.79 -15.64
N ASN A 2 -4.38 13.87 -16.00
CA ASN A 2 -5.80 13.94 -15.61
C ASN A 2 -6.02 13.21 -14.27
N TYR A 3 -5.80 13.93 -13.17
CA TYR A 3 -5.88 13.35 -11.82
C TYR A 3 -7.24 12.74 -11.48
N SER A 4 -8.34 13.39 -11.86
CA SER A 4 -9.68 12.88 -11.55
C SER A 4 -10.00 11.58 -12.28
N PHE A 5 -9.49 11.41 -13.50
CA PHE A 5 -9.60 10.15 -14.24
C PHE A 5 -8.83 9.01 -13.55
N ILE A 6 -7.59 9.25 -13.09
CA ILE A 6 -6.82 8.20 -12.42
C ILE A 6 -7.48 7.82 -11.09
N LEU A 7 -7.96 8.80 -10.32
CA LEU A 7 -8.67 8.56 -9.07
C LEU A 7 -10.00 7.82 -9.27
N SER A 8 -10.73 8.08 -10.37
CA SER A 8 -11.94 7.32 -10.67
C SER A 8 -11.62 5.89 -11.05
N LYS A 9 -10.50 5.64 -11.74
CA LYS A 9 -10.01 4.28 -12.02
C LYS A 9 -9.60 3.54 -10.75
N ILE A 10 -8.97 4.21 -9.79
CA ILE A 10 -8.67 3.64 -8.46
C ILE A 10 -9.96 3.25 -7.74
N LEU A 11 -10.98 4.12 -7.73
CA LEU A 11 -12.27 3.78 -7.13
C LEU A 11 -12.89 2.54 -7.81
N SER A 12 -12.86 2.46 -9.14
CA SER A 12 -13.34 1.28 -9.87
C SER A 12 -12.56 0.00 -9.52
N VAL A 13 -11.26 0.10 -9.20
CA VAL A 13 -10.48 -1.05 -8.70
C VAL A 13 -11.00 -1.45 -7.32
N PHE A 14 -11.21 -0.50 -6.42
CA PHE A 14 -11.73 -0.79 -5.09
C PHE A 14 -13.13 -1.42 -5.13
N GLU A 15 -14.00 -0.95 -6.00
CA GLU A 15 -15.34 -1.51 -6.22
C GLU A 15 -15.27 -2.91 -6.83
N LYS A 16 -14.53 -3.08 -7.94
CA LYS A 16 -14.43 -4.35 -8.66
C LYS A 16 -13.80 -5.46 -7.83
N CYS A 17 -12.75 -5.12 -7.08
CA CYS A 17 -11.95 -6.07 -6.32
C CYS A 17 -12.36 -6.14 -4.84
N GLU A 18 -13.48 -5.51 -4.48
CA GLU A 18 -14.04 -5.49 -3.11
C GLU A 18 -13.03 -5.05 -2.03
N VAL A 19 -12.14 -4.13 -2.38
CA VAL A 19 -11.11 -3.63 -1.46
C VAL A 19 -11.75 -2.74 -0.41
N ASN A 20 -11.85 -3.22 0.82
CA ASN A 20 -12.50 -2.52 1.92
C ASN A 20 -11.57 -2.26 3.13
N SER A 21 -10.27 -2.51 2.99
CA SER A 21 -9.28 -2.37 4.05
C SER A 21 -7.87 -2.20 3.49
N PHE A 22 -7.01 -1.50 4.24
CA PHE A 22 -5.58 -1.36 4.03
C PHE A 22 -4.78 -2.12 5.10
N PRO A 23 -3.56 -2.59 4.80
CA PRO A 23 -2.87 -2.57 3.50
C PRO A 23 -3.51 -3.53 2.46
N ILE A 24 -3.32 -3.24 1.17
CA ILE A 24 -3.89 -4.05 0.08
C ILE A 24 -2.87 -5.09 -0.42
N ASP A 25 -3.36 -6.26 -0.82
CA ASP A 25 -2.58 -7.25 -1.56
C ASP A 25 -2.64 -6.98 -3.07
N CYS A 26 -1.60 -6.34 -3.61
CA CYS A 26 -1.53 -6.04 -5.04
C CYS A 26 -1.44 -7.30 -5.92
N THR A 27 -0.96 -8.43 -5.40
CA THR A 27 -0.86 -9.66 -6.18
C THR A 27 -2.26 -10.18 -6.53
N GLU A 28 -3.16 -10.16 -5.55
CA GLU A 28 -4.56 -10.55 -5.73
C GLU A 28 -5.28 -9.61 -6.71
N LEU A 29 -5.08 -8.30 -6.59
CA LEU A 29 -5.66 -7.34 -7.54
C LEU A 29 -5.21 -7.62 -8.97
N ILE A 30 -3.90 -7.83 -9.19
CA ILE A 30 -3.36 -8.12 -10.53
C ILE A 30 -3.97 -9.42 -11.09
N ASN A 31 -4.12 -10.45 -10.26
CA ASN A 31 -4.77 -11.70 -10.65
C ASN A 31 -6.23 -11.49 -11.10
N GLN A 32 -7.00 -10.67 -10.37
CA GLN A 32 -8.40 -10.34 -10.74
C GLN A 32 -8.52 -9.47 -12.01
N TYR A 33 -7.43 -8.86 -12.46
CA TYR A 33 -7.32 -8.21 -13.76
C TYR A 33 -6.85 -9.16 -14.88
N GLY A 34 -6.69 -10.45 -14.58
CA GLY A 34 -6.40 -11.50 -15.55
C GLY A 34 -4.92 -11.64 -15.89
N TYR A 35 -4.04 -11.11 -15.04
CA TYR A 35 -2.59 -11.29 -15.13
C TYR A 35 -2.14 -12.37 -14.15
N ARG A 36 -0.99 -12.97 -14.42
CA ARG A 36 -0.37 -13.94 -13.51
C ARG A 36 0.83 -13.28 -12.84
N VAL A 37 0.90 -13.35 -11.53
CA VAL A 37 2.04 -12.80 -10.77
C VAL A 37 3.04 -13.92 -10.46
N PHE A 38 4.32 -13.67 -10.73
CA PHE A 38 5.44 -14.55 -10.35
C PHE A 38 6.53 -13.76 -9.64
N THR A 39 7.26 -14.44 -8.77
CA THR A 39 8.59 -13.99 -8.36
C THR A 39 9.60 -14.19 -9.50
N TYR A 40 10.69 -13.43 -9.50
CA TYR A 40 11.81 -13.66 -10.44
C TYR A 40 12.36 -15.09 -10.35
N GLN A 41 12.39 -15.69 -9.15
CA GLN A 41 12.85 -17.06 -8.94
C GLN A 41 11.91 -18.09 -9.61
N GLU A 42 10.59 -17.92 -9.45
CA GLU A 42 9.61 -18.78 -10.12
C GLU A 42 9.63 -18.61 -11.63
N LEU A 43 9.83 -17.39 -12.11
CA LEU A 43 9.92 -17.11 -13.55
C LEU A 43 11.15 -17.77 -14.16
N LYS A 44 12.30 -17.67 -13.50
CA LYS A 44 13.54 -18.35 -13.93
C LYS A 44 13.36 -19.85 -14.10
N ALA A 45 12.60 -20.48 -13.22
CA ALA A 45 12.32 -21.92 -13.29
C ALA A 45 11.35 -22.28 -14.42
N LYS A 46 10.44 -21.38 -14.81
CA LYS A 46 9.37 -21.64 -15.79
C LYS A 46 9.70 -21.20 -17.22
N SER A 47 10.36 -20.06 -17.37
CA SER A 47 10.80 -19.52 -18.66
C SER A 47 12.05 -18.66 -18.42
N PRO A 48 13.24 -19.27 -18.59
CA PRO A 48 14.51 -18.57 -18.53
C PRO A 48 14.58 -17.39 -19.50
N GLU A 49 13.97 -17.50 -20.70
CA GLU A 49 14.00 -16.42 -21.68
C GLU A 49 13.25 -15.17 -21.20
N LEU A 50 12.05 -15.35 -20.60
CA LEU A 50 11.30 -14.24 -20.00
C LEU A 50 12.04 -13.68 -18.78
N TYR A 51 12.69 -14.52 -17.99
CA TYR A 51 13.51 -14.08 -16.86
C TYR A 51 14.66 -13.16 -17.31
N ASP A 52 15.40 -13.54 -18.35
CA ASP A 52 16.52 -12.74 -18.88
C ASP A 52 16.05 -11.37 -19.40
N ILE A 53 14.85 -11.31 -20.01
CA ILE A 53 14.23 -10.04 -20.41
C ILE A 53 13.85 -9.20 -19.18
N CYS A 54 13.21 -9.81 -18.17
CA CYS A 54 12.75 -9.10 -16.97
C CYS A 54 13.90 -8.42 -16.22
N ILE A 55 15.00 -9.15 -15.98
CA ILE A 55 16.16 -8.63 -15.25
C ILE A 55 16.93 -7.57 -16.03
N ALA A 56 16.84 -7.57 -17.37
CA ALA A 56 17.47 -6.56 -18.21
C ALA A 56 16.63 -5.27 -18.26
N CYS A 57 15.32 -5.37 -18.03
CA CYS A 57 14.38 -4.25 -18.13
C CYS A 57 14.10 -3.56 -16.79
N SER A 58 14.05 -4.29 -15.67
CA SER A 58 13.69 -3.70 -14.37
C SER A 58 14.27 -4.46 -13.18
N ASP A 59 14.81 -3.70 -12.23
CA ASP A 59 15.37 -4.23 -10.99
C ASP A 59 14.30 -4.66 -9.97
N ASP A 60 13.09 -4.11 -10.03
CA ASP A 60 12.06 -4.27 -8.98
C ASP A 60 10.82 -5.06 -9.43
N ALA A 61 10.20 -4.71 -10.56
CA ALA A 61 9.11 -5.47 -11.17
C ALA A 61 9.00 -5.21 -12.67
N PHE A 62 8.49 -6.19 -13.41
CA PHE A 62 8.30 -6.13 -14.86
C PHE A 62 6.95 -6.72 -15.25
N ARG A 63 6.31 -6.12 -16.26
CA ARG A 63 5.04 -6.59 -16.81
C ARG A 63 5.20 -6.93 -18.28
N ASP A 64 4.85 -8.16 -18.64
CA ASP A 64 4.67 -8.60 -20.01
C ASP A 64 3.18 -8.64 -20.39
N MET A 65 2.81 -7.75 -21.31
CA MET A 65 1.45 -7.67 -21.86
C MET A 65 1.11 -8.86 -22.76
N ALA A 66 2.10 -9.46 -23.44
CA ALA A 66 1.87 -10.54 -24.40
C ALA A 66 1.45 -11.83 -23.70
N THR A 67 2.15 -12.19 -22.62
CA THR A 67 1.81 -13.37 -21.80
C THR A 67 0.88 -13.06 -20.63
N LYS A 68 0.52 -11.79 -20.42
CA LYS A 68 -0.20 -11.28 -19.24
C LYS A 68 0.47 -11.70 -17.94
N THR A 69 1.77 -11.43 -17.85
CA THR A 69 2.59 -11.81 -16.70
C THR A 69 3.11 -10.57 -16.01
N VAL A 70 3.10 -10.56 -14.67
CA VAL A 70 3.83 -9.59 -13.85
C VAL A 70 4.85 -10.36 -13.03
N ALA A 71 6.11 -9.95 -13.10
CA ALA A 71 7.21 -10.55 -12.37
C ALA A 71 7.79 -9.54 -11.38
N TYR A 72 8.19 -9.95 -10.18
CA TYR A 72 8.81 -9.05 -9.22
C TYR A 72 10.03 -9.66 -8.51
N ASN A 73 10.94 -8.78 -8.10
CA ASN A 73 12.17 -9.15 -7.42
C ASN A 73 11.94 -9.32 -5.91
N THR A 74 12.12 -10.54 -5.41
CA THR A 74 11.97 -10.86 -3.98
C THR A 74 13.15 -10.40 -3.12
N GLU A 75 14.30 -10.06 -3.72
CA GLU A 75 15.47 -9.55 -3.01
C GLU A 75 15.30 -8.07 -2.62
N ALA A 76 14.36 -7.37 -3.26
CA ALA A 76 13.99 -6.01 -2.88
C ALA A 76 13.18 -5.99 -1.57
N SER A 77 13.25 -4.88 -0.83
CA SER A 77 12.45 -4.75 0.40
C SER A 77 10.96 -4.92 0.08
N ARG A 78 10.22 -5.65 0.94
CA ARG A 78 8.77 -5.89 0.75
C ARG A 78 7.99 -4.62 0.38
N ARG A 79 8.30 -3.49 1.03
CA ARG A 79 7.64 -2.21 0.77
C ARG A 79 7.87 -1.65 -0.63
N ARG A 80 9.06 -1.87 -1.22
CA ARG A 80 9.36 -1.50 -2.61
C ARG A 80 8.61 -2.40 -3.58
N VAL A 81 8.64 -3.72 -3.34
CA VAL A 81 7.89 -4.70 -4.13
C VAL A 81 6.40 -4.34 -4.21
N TYR A 82 5.79 -3.96 -3.08
CA TYR A 82 4.37 -3.57 -3.06
C TYR A 82 4.09 -2.33 -3.92
N PHE A 83 4.99 -1.34 -3.88
CA PHE A 83 4.86 -0.16 -4.73
C PHE A 83 5.01 -0.53 -6.21
N SER A 84 6.00 -1.34 -6.56
CA SER A 84 6.23 -1.77 -7.94
C SER A 84 5.06 -2.60 -8.49
N LEU A 85 4.49 -3.50 -7.69
CA LEU A 85 3.26 -4.22 -8.08
C LEU A 85 2.06 -3.27 -8.28
N ALA A 86 1.87 -2.29 -7.40
CA ALA A 86 0.83 -1.28 -7.57
C ALA A 86 1.06 -0.39 -8.80
N HIS A 87 2.32 -0.12 -9.14
CA HIS A 87 2.74 0.61 -10.33
C HIS A 87 2.39 -0.18 -11.61
N GLU A 88 2.74 -1.46 -11.67
CA GLU A 88 2.36 -2.33 -12.79
C GLU A 88 0.84 -2.46 -12.94
N LEU A 89 0.12 -2.59 -11.82
CA LEU A 89 -1.35 -2.56 -11.83
C LEU A 89 -1.88 -1.23 -12.39
N GLY A 90 -1.21 -0.12 -12.12
CA GLY A 90 -1.51 1.19 -12.71
C GLY A 90 -1.42 1.16 -14.23
N HIS A 91 -0.35 0.60 -14.79
CA HIS A 91 -0.24 0.44 -16.25
C HIS A 91 -1.35 -0.43 -16.83
N ILE A 92 -1.71 -1.53 -16.14
CA ILE A 92 -2.78 -2.44 -16.57
C ILE A 92 -4.14 -1.71 -16.56
N VAL A 93 -4.49 -1.05 -15.47
CA VAL A 93 -5.79 -0.39 -15.26
C VAL A 93 -5.97 0.83 -16.16
N LEU A 94 -4.88 1.58 -16.40
CA LEU A 94 -4.90 2.76 -17.26
C LEU A 94 -4.73 2.42 -18.75
N GLY A 95 -4.43 1.16 -19.08
CA GLY A 95 -4.29 0.71 -20.47
C GLY A 95 -3.03 1.26 -21.15
N HIS A 96 -1.95 1.45 -20.40
CA HIS A 96 -0.68 1.94 -20.93
C HIS A 96 0.00 0.85 -21.77
N LEU A 97 0.12 1.09 -23.08
CA LEU A 97 0.75 0.16 -24.02
C LEU A 97 2.28 0.32 -24.12
N ALA A 98 2.79 1.50 -23.76
CA ALA A 98 4.21 1.82 -23.80
C ALA A 98 4.60 2.63 -22.55
N GLU A 99 5.84 2.47 -22.12
CA GLU A 99 6.45 3.19 -21.01
C GLU A 99 7.07 4.48 -21.56
N THR A 100 6.39 5.59 -21.28
CA THR A 100 6.79 6.96 -21.64
C THR A 100 6.86 7.78 -20.36
N PRO A 101 7.61 8.89 -20.32
CA PRO A 101 7.67 9.74 -19.12
C PRO A 101 6.30 10.15 -18.58
N LYS A 102 5.29 10.27 -19.45
CA LYS A 102 3.91 10.56 -19.05
C LYS A 102 3.24 9.37 -18.36
N THR A 103 3.30 8.18 -18.95
CA THR A 103 2.65 6.98 -18.41
C THR A 103 3.28 6.54 -17.10
N GLU A 104 4.60 6.73 -16.95
CA GLU A 104 5.32 6.49 -15.69
C GLU A 104 4.81 7.38 -14.56
N VAL A 105 4.62 8.67 -14.83
CA VAL A 105 4.07 9.61 -13.84
C VAL A 105 2.62 9.27 -13.50
N GLU A 106 1.83 8.83 -14.48
CA GLU A 106 0.45 8.40 -14.28
C GLU A 106 0.37 7.11 -13.44
N ALA A 107 1.23 6.12 -13.71
CA ALA A 107 1.32 4.87 -12.95
C ALA A 107 1.85 5.09 -11.53
N ASN A 108 2.84 5.96 -11.34
CA ASN A 108 3.33 6.33 -10.00
C ASN A 108 2.25 7.05 -9.18
N PHE A 109 1.50 7.98 -9.80
CA PHE A 109 0.38 8.63 -9.13
C PHE A 109 -0.73 7.63 -8.78
N PHE A 110 -1.00 6.69 -9.69
CA PHE A 110 -1.94 5.60 -9.45
C PHE A 110 -1.50 4.75 -8.25
N ALA A 111 -0.27 4.23 -8.25
CA ALA A 111 0.26 3.37 -7.19
C ALA A 111 0.21 4.05 -5.82
N SER A 112 0.62 5.33 -5.75
CA SER A 112 0.60 6.11 -4.52
C SER A 112 -0.82 6.25 -3.95
N ASN A 113 -1.81 6.60 -4.79
CA ASN A 113 -3.19 6.79 -4.34
C ASN A 113 -3.97 5.46 -4.20
N LEU A 114 -3.53 4.38 -4.83
CA LEU A 114 -4.07 3.04 -4.61
C LEU A 114 -3.64 2.53 -3.24
N LEU A 115 -2.35 2.61 -2.90
CA LEU A 115 -1.81 2.06 -1.65
C LEU A 115 -2.12 2.93 -0.42
N ALA A 116 -2.12 4.26 -0.58
CA ALA A 116 -2.42 5.19 0.50
C ALA A 116 -3.32 6.33 -0.01
N PRO A 117 -4.63 6.06 -0.22
CA PRO A 117 -5.55 7.08 -0.71
C PRO A 117 -5.63 8.27 0.24
N ARG A 118 -5.68 9.48 -0.30
CA ARG A 118 -5.80 10.72 0.48
C ARG A 118 -6.97 10.71 1.47
N MET A 119 -8.07 10.06 1.10
CA MET A 119 -9.23 9.91 1.98
C MET A 119 -8.93 9.02 3.19
N ALA A 120 -8.25 7.90 2.96
CA ALA A 120 -7.83 7.02 4.04
C ALA A 120 -6.79 7.72 4.94
N ILE A 121 -5.82 8.45 4.38
CA ILE A 121 -4.87 9.27 5.14
C ILE A 121 -5.61 10.30 6.01
N HIS A 122 -6.66 10.94 5.47
CA HIS A 122 -7.46 11.93 6.19
C HIS A 122 -8.17 11.33 7.40
N TYR A 123 -8.87 10.21 7.23
CA TYR A 123 -9.66 9.55 8.28
C TYR A 123 -8.83 8.68 9.22
N ALA A 124 -7.61 8.30 8.82
CA ALA A 124 -6.62 7.72 9.72
C ALA A 124 -5.94 8.77 10.62
N HIS A 125 -6.20 10.07 10.37
CA HIS A 125 -5.61 11.19 11.11
C HIS A 125 -4.07 11.20 11.10
N CYS A 126 -3.46 10.74 10.01
CA CYS A 126 -2.00 10.78 9.85
C CYS A 126 -1.47 12.21 10.00
N LYS A 127 -0.45 12.39 10.84
CA LYS A 127 0.15 13.70 11.12
C LYS A 127 1.40 13.96 10.28
N ASN A 128 2.04 12.90 9.80
CA ASN A 128 3.27 12.92 9.02
C ASN A 128 3.37 11.67 8.15
N GLU A 129 4.41 11.63 7.32
CA GLU A 129 4.79 10.51 6.47
C GLU A 129 5.09 9.23 7.25
N ALA A 130 5.59 9.33 8.49
CA ALA A 130 5.85 8.14 9.32
C ALA A 130 4.55 7.42 9.72
N ASP A 131 3.48 8.17 10.02
CA ASP A 131 2.15 7.60 10.23
C ASP A 131 1.64 6.90 8.97
N VAL A 132 1.81 7.53 7.80
CA VAL A 132 1.39 6.94 6.52
C VAL A 132 2.16 5.65 6.23
N ALA A 133 3.49 5.65 6.35
CA ALA A 133 4.33 4.47 6.14
C ALA A 133 3.92 3.31 7.06
N ARG A 134 3.60 3.62 8.32
CA ARG A 134 3.21 2.64 9.33
C ARG A 134 1.80 2.07 9.11
N ILE A 135 0.82 2.93 8.80
CA ILE A 135 -0.59 2.53 8.66
C ILE A 135 -0.84 1.79 7.34
N PHE A 136 -0.24 2.26 6.25
CA PHE A 136 -0.43 1.70 4.91
C PHE A 136 0.66 0.69 4.52
N GLU A 137 1.61 0.45 5.42
CA GLU A 137 2.73 -0.50 5.25
C GLU A 137 3.58 -0.25 3.98
N ILE A 138 3.75 1.01 3.58
CA ILE A 138 4.56 1.44 2.43
C ILE A 138 5.93 1.98 2.86
N SER A 139 6.84 2.18 1.89
CA SER A 139 8.18 2.73 2.16
C SER A 139 8.09 4.17 2.66
N CYS A 140 9.10 4.65 3.40
CA CYS A 140 9.12 6.04 3.87
C CYS A 140 9.09 7.04 2.70
N GLU A 141 9.74 6.70 1.59
CA GLU A 141 9.74 7.49 0.37
C GLU A 141 8.34 7.55 -0.27
N ALA A 142 7.68 6.40 -0.46
CA ALA A 142 6.32 6.37 -0.99
C ALA A 142 5.33 7.11 -0.06
N ALA A 143 5.53 6.99 1.25
CA ALA A 143 4.73 7.70 2.25
C ALA A 143 4.93 9.22 2.21
N GLN A 144 6.15 9.69 1.94
CA GLN A 144 6.41 11.11 1.75
C GLN A 144 5.62 11.66 0.55
N TYR A 145 5.68 10.97 -0.59
CA TYR A 145 4.90 11.36 -1.78
C TYR A 145 3.39 11.34 -1.53
N ALA A 146 2.88 10.28 -0.88
CA ALA A 146 1.45 10.17 -0.56
C ALA A 146 0.99 11.26 0.42
N PHE A 147 1.80 11.56 1.44
CA PHE A 147 1.49 12.60 2.42
C PHE A 147 1.53 14.01 1.80
N ASP A 148 2.47 14.28 0.89
CA ASP A 148 2.53 15.55 0.16
C ASP A 148 1.32 15.74 -0.77
N ASP A 149 0.87 14.69 -1.46
CA ASP A 149 -0.36 14.72 -2.26
C ASP A 149 -1.59 14.97 -1.36
N TYR A 150 -1.69 14.27 -0.22
CA TYR A 150 -2.71 14.53 0.79
C TYR A 150 -2.70 16.00 1.26
N ARG A 151 -1.54 16.58 1.56
CA ARG A 151 -1.43 17.99 1.99
C ARG A 151 -1.89 18.96 0.91
N ARG A 152 -1.63 18.67 -0.37
CA ARG A 152 -2.13 19.48 -1.50
C ARG A 152 -3.65 19.41 -1.58
N TRP A 153 -4.21 18.20 -1.54
CA TRP A 153 -5.65 17.98 -1.53
C TRP A 153 -6.33 18.65 -0.32
N ARG A 154 -5.77 18.52 0.88
CA ARG A 154 -6.34 19.10 2.09
C ARG A 154 -6.41 20.63 2.00
N ARG A 155 -5.35 21.28 1.51
CA ARG A 155 -5.34 22.74 1.27
C ARG A 155 -6.42 23.15 0.27
N TYR A 156 -6.57 22.39 -0.81
CA TYR A 156 -7.62 22.62 -1.80
C TYR A 156 -9.03 22.49 -1.20
N ILE A 157 -9.31 21.43 -0.43
CA ILE A 157 -10.61 21.24 0.22
C ILE A 157 -10.91 22.35 1.24
N VAL A 158 -9.92 22.74 2.05
CA VAL A 158 -10.06 23.84 3.02
C VAL A 158 -10.35 25.17 2.32
N SER A 159 -9.66 25.48 1.22
CA SER A 159 -9.93 26.68 0.40
C SER A 159 -11.33 26.72 -0.20
N ARG A 160 -12.03 25.57 -0.24
CA ARG A 160 -13.40 25.42 -0.72
C ARG A 160 -14.41 25.20 0.39
N HIS A 161 -14.13 25.74 1.59
CA HIS A 161 -15.00 25.61 2.76
C HIS A 161 -15.31 24.14 3.11
N ASN A 162 -14.30 23.28 3.03
CA ASN A 162 -14.38 21.84 3.30
C ASN A 162 -15.36 21.06 2.39
N ARG A 163 -15.61 21.56 1.17
CA ARG A 163 -16.45 20.88 0.18
C ARG A 163 -15.66 19.81 -0.57
N MET A 164 -15.89 18.55 -0.21
CA MET A 164 -15.42 17.37 -0.94
C MET A 164 -16.04 17.28 -2.35
N THR A 165 -15.26 16.79 -3.32
CA THR A 165 -15.76 16.53 -4.67
C THR A 165 -16.74 15.34 -4.69
N SER A 166 -17.43 15.14 -5.82
CA SER A 166 -18.26 13.94 -6.01
C SER A 166 -17.44 12.66 -5.85
N LEU A 167 -16.21 12.63 -6.39
CA LEU A 167 -15.32 11.49 -6.31
C LEU A 167 -14.78 11.26 -4.90
N ASP A 168 -14.44 12.33 -4.17
CA ASP A 168 -14.05 12.24 -2.75
C ASP A 168 -15.18 11.61 -1.91
N ARG A 169 -16.42 12.02 -2.15
CA ARG A 169 -17.58 11.44 -1.45
C ARG A 169 -17.80 9.98 -1.82
N ALA A 170 -17.65 9.62 -3.09
CA ALA A 170 -17.77 8.23 -3.53
C ALA A 170 -16.71 7.35 -2.85
N MET A 171 -15.46 7.82 -2.80
CA MET A 171 -14.38 7.16 -2.04
C MET A 171 -14.70 7.06 -0.55
N TYR A 172 -15.29 8.09 0.06
CA TYR A 172 -15.73 8.04 1.46
C TYR A 172 -16.76 6.93 1.69
N TYR A 173 -17.81 6.88 0.85
CA TYR A 173 -18.90 5.92 1.01
C TYR A 173 -18.48 4.48 0.71
N HIS A 174 -17.52 4.26 -0.19
CA HIS A 174 -16.96 2.93 -0.43
C HIS A 174 -16.37 2.28 0.83
N PHE A 175 -15.70 3.07 1.67
CA PHE A 175 -15.10 2.61 2.94
C PHE A 175 -15.96 2.94 4.16
N TYR A 176 -17.17 3.50 3.98
CA TYR A 176 -18.06 3.74 5.11
C TYR A 176 -18.70 2.43 5.55
N ASP A 177 -18.59 2.13 6.84
CA ASP A 177 -19.19 0.93 7.41
C ASP A 177 -20.39 1.33 8.29
N ASP A 178 -21.54 0.73 8.01
CA ASP A 178 -22.79 1.02 8.69
C ASP A 178 -22.85 0.47 10.12
N ASP A 179 -22.14 -0.61 10.43
CA ASP A 179 -22.12 -1.17 11.78
C ASP A 179 -21.23 -0.34 12.69
N TYR A 180 -20.09 0.12 12.17
CA TYR A 180 -19.16 0.99 12.90
C TYR A 180 -19.52 2.48 12.82
N LYS A 181 -20.47 2.87 11.96
CA LYS A 181 -20.91 4.25 11.69
C LYS A 181 -19.77 5.22 11.38
N LYS A 182 -18.74 4.77 10.67
CA LYS A 182 -17.55 5.56 10.34
C LYS A 182 -16.82 5.04 9.10
N PHE A 183 -15.90 5.84 8.57
CA PHE A 183 -14.94 5.41 7.56
C PHE A 183 -13.99 4.36 8.15
N VAL A 184 -13.97 3.16 7.59
CA VAL A 184 -13.11 2.04 7.99
C VAL A 184 -11.98 1.91 6.99
N TYR A 185 -10.77 2.36 7.36
CA TYR A 185 -9.58 2.23 6.52
C TYR A 185 -8.81 0.93 6.80
N CYS A 186 -9.04 0.29 7.95
CA CYS A 186 -8.28 -0.90 8.31
C CYS A 186 -9.15 -1.84 9.13
N ARG A 187 -9.26 -3.09 8.70
CA ARG A 187 -9.90 -4.21 9.38
C ARG A 187 -8.84 -5.21 9.80
N LYS A 188 -8.93 -5.70 11.04
CA LYS A 188 -7.97 -6.64 11.63
C LYS A 188 -8.70 -7.66 12.49
N GLU A 189 -8.13 -8.85 12.60
CA GLU A 189 -8.56 -9.85 13.58
C GLU A 189 -7.69 -9.81 14.82
N CYS A 190 -8.33 -9.88 16.00
CA CYS A 190 -7.62 -9.82 17.27
C CYS A 190 -6.81 -11.10 17.48
N ARG A 191 -5.49 -10.97 17.65
CA ARG A 191 -4.59 -12.12 17.91
C ARG A 191 -4.98 -12.97 19.13
N TYR A 192 -5.71 -12.41 20.09
CA TYR A 192 -6.09 -13.13 21.32
C TYR A 192 -7.49 -13.75 21.30
N CYS A 193 -8.45 -13.15 20.59
CA CYS A 193 -9.84 -13.61 20.64
C CYS A 193 -10.48 -13.82 19.28
N GLY A 194 -9.75 -13.59 18.18
CA GLY A 194 -10.25 -13.71 16.80
C GLY A 194 -11.28 -12.64 16.40
N LYS A 195 -11.77 -11.81 17.33
CA LYS A 195 -12.78 -10.79 17.01
C LYS A 195 -12.22 -9.76 16.03
N GLU A 196 -12.98 -9.45 14.99
CA GLU A 196 -12.72 -8.31 14.11
C GLU A 196 -12.76 -6.98 14.90
N PHE A 197 -11.85 -6.08 14.56
CA PHE A 197 -11.84 -4.71 15.00
C PHE A 197 -11.24 -3.82 13.90
N VAL A 198 -11.57 -2.53 13.97
CA VAL A 198 -11.26 -1.59 12.88
C VAL A 198 -10.51 -0.36 13.35
N ASN A 199 -9.77 0.27 12.44
CA ASN A 199 -9.06 1.54 12.59
C ASN A 199 -8.22 1.61 13.87
N SER A 200 -7.46 0.56 14.13
CA SER A 200 -6.60 0.47 15.31
C SER A 200 -5.16 0.19 14.89
N GLU A 201 -4.24 0.87 15.57
CA GLU A 201 -2.80 0.68 15.39
C GLU A 201 -2.33 -0.65 15.99
N TRP A 202 -3.10 -1.19 16.94
CA TRP A 202 -2.76 -2.41 17.66
C TRP A 202 -3.16 -3.67 16.88
N ARG A 203 -2.50 -4.80 17.18
CA ARG A 203 -2.88 -6.13 16.66
C ARG A 203 -3.90 -6.87 17.54
N ILE A 204 -4.47 -6.17 18.52
CA ILE A 204 -5.42 -6.71 19.48
C ILE A 204 -6.60 -5.76 19.62
N CYS A 205 -7.79 -6.32 19.86
CA CYS A 205 -8.98 -5.51 20.08
C CYS A 205 -8.91 -4.79 21.43
N GLU A 206 -9.67 -3.72 21.55
CA GLU A 206 -9.72 -2.86 22.73
C GLU A 206 -10.05 -3.63 24.03
N LYS A 207 -10.91 -4.66 23.97
CA LYS A 207 -11.20 -5.52 25.13
C LYS A 207 -9.96 -6.29 25.60
N CYS A 208 -9.24 -6.90 24.66
CA CYS A 208 -8.04 -7.67 24.98
C CYS A 208 -6.88 -6.77 25.40
N LYS A 209 -6.80 -5.56 24.86
CA LYS A 209 -5.84 -4.53 25.29
C LYS A 209 -6.02 -4.18 26.76
N ARG A 210 -7.26 -3.86 27.18
CA ARG A 210 -7.57 -3.58 28.59
C ARG A 210 -7.23 -4.75 29.52
N ILE A 211 -7.47 -5.99 29.09
CA ILE A 211 -7.10 -7.17 29.88
C ILE A 211 -5.58 -7.28 30.03
N ALA A 212 -4.81 -7.01 28.97
CA ALA A 212 -3.35 -7.06 29.00
C ALA A 212 -2.74 -5.96 29.89
N GLU A 213 -3.32 -4.76 29.86
CA GLU A 213 -2.97 -3.62 30.72
C GLU A 213 -3.16 -3.98 32.20
N ILE A 214 -4.33 -4.52 32.56
CA ILE A 214 -4.63 -4.93 33.95
C ILE A 214 -3.66 -6.01 34.46
N ARG A 215 -3.22 -6.92 33.58
CA ARG A 215 -2.33 -8.03 33.94
C ARG A 215 -0.85 -7.64 34.00
N GLY A 216 -0.49 -6.38 33.76
CA GLY A 216 0.91 -5.94 33.73
C GLY A 216 1.72 -6.54 32.57
N ASN A 217 1.06 -7.12 31.56
CA ASN A 217 1.68 -7.87 30.46
C ASN A 217 1.85 -7.05 29.18
N MET A 218 1.73 -5.71 29.23
CA MET A 218 2.05 -4.84 28.10
C MET A 218 3.57 -4.76 27.91
N TYR A 219 4.17 -5.81 27.37
CA TYR A 219 5.36 -5.64 26.55
C TYR A 219 4.91 -4.99 25.25
N ASP A 220 5.15 -3.70 25.18
CA ASP A 220 4.95 -2.80 24.06
C ASP A 220 5.22 -3.51 22.73
N SER A 221 4.16 -3.89 22.01
CA SER A 221 4.25 -4.71 20.79
C SER A 221 4.88 -3.97 19.60
N ASN A 222 5.23 -2.69 19.78
CA ASN A 222 6.09 -1.97 18.83
C ASN A 222 7.57 -2.30 19.04
N ASN A 223 7.97 -2.83 20.21
CA ASN A 223 9.38 -3.06 20.54
C ASN A 223 9.92 -4.40 20.01
N ALA A 224 9.09 -5.39 19.69
CA ALA A 224 9.59 -6.62 19.06
C ALA A 224 10.05 -6.37 17.61
N ASP A 225 9.29 -5.54 16.87
CA ASP A 225 9.64 -5.13 15.51
C ASP A 225 10.73 -4.01 15.52
N MET A 226 10.73 -3.10 16.50
CA MET A 226 11.84 -2.12 16.70
C MET A 226 13.12 -2.74 17.25
N GLN A 227 13.07 -3.78 18.10
CA GLN A 227 14.27 -4.50 18.54
C GLN A 227 14.83 -5.38 17.42
N MET A 228 13.99 -5.93 16.54
CA MET A 228 14.48 -6.57 15.32
C MET A 228 15.12 -5.55 14.36
N LEU A 229 14.50 -4.39 14.12
CA LEU A 229 15.10 -3.33 13.31
C LEU A 229 16.41 -2.80 13.91
N ASN A 230 16.45 -2.56 15.23
CA ASN A 230 17.64 -2.07 15.93
C ASN A 230 18.74 -3.14 16.03
N LYS A 231 18.41 -4.44 16.20
CA LYS A 231 19.40 -5.53 16.07
C LYS A 231 19.96 -5.62 14.65
N TRP A 232 19.13 -5.37 13.63
CA TRP A 232 19.55 -5.42 12.23
C TRP A 232 20.49 -4.24 11.90
N ILE A 233 20.15 -3.02 12.33
CA ILE A 233 20.99 -1.82 12.21
C ILE A 233 22.31 -1.98 12.99
N TYR A 234 22.26 -2.51 14.21
CA TYR A 234 23.45 -2.74 15.04
C TYR A 234 24.38 -3.85 14.47
N ASN A 235 23.81 -4.87 13.81
CA ASN A 235 24.58 -5.94 13.17
C ASN A 235 25.14 -5.55 11.78
N MET A 236 24.54 -4.56 11.09
CA MET A 236 25.13 -3.99 9.88
C MET A 236 26.38 -3.15 10.18
N ASN A 237 26.37 -2.35 11.26
CA ASN A 237 27.53 -1.54 11.66
C ASN A 237 28.72 -2.38 12.17
N LYS A 238 28.49 -3.63 12.61
CA LYS A 238 29.57 -4.57 12.96
C LYS A 238 30.16 -5.33 11.77
N LYS A 239 29.46 -5.39 10.63
CA LYS A 239 29.94 -6.05 9.40
C LYS A 239 30.70 -5.12 8.45
N GLN A 240 30.63 -3.80 8.66
CA GLN A 240 31.50 -2.81 8.04
C GLN A 240 32.48 -2.30 9.09
N GLY A 241 33.51 -3.08 9.40
CA GLY A 241 34.62 -2.60 10.20
C GLY A 241 35.36 -1.50 9.45
N ILE A 242 35.15 -0.25 9.85
CA ILE A 242 36.10 0.83 9.70
C ILE A 242 36.14 1.54 11.05
N LEU A 243 37.36 1.64 11.59
CA LEU A 243 37.78 2.20 12.87
C LEU A 243 37.01 3.44 13.34
#